data_AF-A0A7W0RJA6-F1
#
_entry.id   AF-A0A7W0RJA6-F1
#
_cell.length_a   1.000
_cell.length_b   1.000
_cell.length_c   1.000
_cell.angle_alpha   90.00
_cell.angle_beta   90.00
_cell.angle_gamma   90.00
#
_symmetry.space_group_name_H-M   'P 1'
#
loop_
_entity.id
_entity.type
_entity.pdbx_description
1 polymer ?
#
loop_
_entity_poly.entity_id
_entity_poly.type
_entity_poly.pdbx_seq_one_letter_code
_entity_poly.pdbx_strand_id
1 'polypeptide(L)'
;MPKVPESTKSSLAYKLSDRARERWPQLTSVDVAHRASFAYVTGTLADGQQLPLCRLRYGGSASIWGFAIYRASHHDYQPSMLPSGATAGSPE
;
A
#
# COMPACT_ATOMS: atom_id res chain seq x y z
N MET A 1 8.89 13.07 -11.30
CA MET A 1 7.63 12.40 -10.88
C MET A 1 7.02 13.20 -9.73
N PRO A 2 5.69 13.36 -9.65
CA PRO A 2 5.07 14.16 -8.60
C PRO A 2 5.35 13.54 -7.22
N LYS A 3 5.72 14.39 -6.27
CA LYS A 3 5.84 14.01 -4.85
C LYS A 3 4.42 13.87 -4.30
N VAL A 4 4.20 12.84 -3.49
CA VAL A 4 2.90 12.64 -2.83
C VAL A 4 2.63 13.82 -1.89
N PRO A 5 1.52 14.56 -2.05
CA PRO A 5 1.14 15.63 -1.12
C PRO A 5 0.90 15.08 0.29
N GLU A 6 1.21 15.84 1.34
CA GLU A 6 1.02 15.39 2.73
C GLU A 6 -0.43 15.00 3.04
N SER A 7 -1.42 15.75 2.51
CA SER A 7 -2.84 15.39 2.63
C SER A 7 -3.15 14.02 2.05
N THR A 8 -2.54 13.68 0.91
CA THR A 8 -2.70 12.37 0.27
C THR A 8 -2.04 11.25 1.08
N LYS A 9 -0.90 11.51 1.72
CA LYS A 9 -0.23 10.54 2.60
C LYS A 9 -1.10 10.19 3.81
N SER A 10 -1.65 11.19 4.48
CA SER A 10 -2.50 11.00 5.65
C SER A 10 -3.79 10.26 5.30
N SER A 11 -4.46 10.66 4.21
CA SER A 11 -5.66 9.97 3.73
C SER A 11 -5.38 8.53 3.31
N LEU A 12 -4.24 8.26 2.67
CA LEU A 12 -3.82 6.91 2.29
C LEU A 12 -3.63 6.00 3.51
N ALA A 13 -2.88 6.47 4.51
CA ALA A 13 -2.63 5.71 5.73
C ALA A 13 -3.93 5.39 6.48
N TYR A 14 -4.84 6.37 6.56
CA TYR A 14 -6.17 6.17 7.16
C TYR A 14 -6.97 5.09 6.42
N LYS A 15 -7.13 5.22 5.09
CA LYS A 15 -7.91 4.29 4.26
C LYS A 15 -7.36 2.85 4.33
N LEU A 16 -6.04 2.69 4.25
CA LEU A 16 -5.41 1.37 4.35
C LEU A 16 -5.60 0.74 5.73
N SER A 17 -5.49 1.54 6.79
CA SER A 17 -5.72 1.06 8.16
C SER A 17 -7.16 0.63 8.39
N ASP A 18 -8.12 1.40 7.87
CA ASP A 18 -9.55 1.10 7.98
C ASP A 18 -9.90 -0.21 7.25
N ARG A 19 -9.47 -0.32 5.98
CA ARG A 19 -9.66 -1.54 5.19
C ARG A 19 -8.96 -2.76 5.78
N ALA A 20 -7.79 -2.57 6.39
CA ALA A 20 -7.07 -3.64 7.08
C ALA A 20 -7.88 -4.21 8.25
N ARG A 21 -8.53 -3.35 9.04
CA ARG A 21 -9.41 -3.80 10.14
C ARG A 21 -10.62 -4.58 9.64
N GLU A 22 -11.20 -4.18 8.51
CA GLU A 22 -12.36 -4.87 7.95
C GLU A 22 -12.04 -6.26 7.36
N ARG A 23 -10.89 -6.39 6.70
CA ARG A 23 -10.58 -7.57 5.87
C ARG A 23 -9.48 -8.46 6.42
N TRP A 24 -8.61 -7.94 7.28
CA TRP A 24 -7.44 -8.64 7.82
C TRP A 24 -7.32 -8.44 9.34
N PRO A 25 -8.25 -9.00 10.14
CA PRO A 25 -8.26 -8.84 11.60
C PRO A 25 -7.02 -9.44 12.29
N GLN A 26 -6.27 -10.28 11.60
CA GLN A 26 -4.97 -10.82 12.05
C GLN A 26 -3.82 -9.79 12.06
N LEU A 27 -3.99 -8.65 11.37
CA LEU A 27 -3.02 -7.56 11.39
C LEU A 27 -3.36 -6.61 12.56
N THR A 28 -2.39 -6.38 13.42
CA THR A 28 -2.49 -5.43 14.54
C THR A 28 -2.33 -3.98 14.06
N SER A 29 -1.45 -3.75 13.08
CA SER A 29 -1.28 -2.44 12.44
C SER A 29 -0.95 -2.58 10.95
N VAL A 30 -1.22 -1.51 10.21
CA VAL A 30 -0.69 -1.30 8.87
C VAL A 30 0.03 0.04 8.84
N ASP A 31 1.30 0.00 8.45
CA ASP A 31 2.22 1.13 8.44
C ASP A 31 2.56 1.51 7.00
N VAL A 32 2.57 2.81 6.71
CA VAL A 32 2.78 3.34 5.36
C VAL A 32 3.98 4.29 5.32
N ALA A 33 5.10 3.80 4.82
CA ALA A 33 6.31 4.59 4.64
C ALA A 33 6.37 5.20 3.23
N HIS A 34 6.61 6.51 3.13
CA HIS A 34 6.67 7.20 1.84
C HIS A 34 8.12 7.47 1.41
N ARG A 35 8.48 7.07 0.20
CA ARG A 35 9.79 7.38 -0.41
C ARG A 35 9.60 7.85 -1.85
N ALA A 36 9.94 9.11 -2.10
CA ALA A 36 9.70 9.79 -3.38
C ALA A 36 8.23 9.69 -3.81
N SER A 37 7.93 9.02 -4.93
CA SER A 37 6.57 8.82 -5.46
C SER A 37 5.98 7.45 -5.09
N PHE A 38 6.59 6.75 -4.12
CA PHE A 38 6.15 5.42 -3.69
C PHE A 38 5.70 5.46 -2.23
N ALA A 39 4.69 4.66 -1.92
CA ALA A 39 4.28 4.30 -0.57
C ALA A 39 4.53 2.80 -0.38
N TYR A 40 5.20 2.44 0.71
CA TYR A 40 5.52 1.08 1.10
C TYR A 40 4.60 0.71 2.25
N VAL A 41 3.86 -0.39 2.08
CA VAL A 41 2.87 -0.86 3.03
C VAL A 41 3.41 -2.09 3.74
N THR A 42 3.46 -2.01 5.06
CA THR A 42 3.90 -3.10 5.94
C THR A 42 2.78 -3.42 6.91
N GLY A 43 2.47 -4.69 7.10
CA GLY A 43 1.53 -5.17 8.11
C GLY A 43 2.29 -5.72 9.31
N THR A 44 1.79 -5.45 10.52
CA THR A 44 2.32 -6.04 11.76
C THR A 44 1.33 -7.08 12.27
N LEU A 45 1.81 -8.30 12.53
CA LEU A 45 1.02 -9.38 13.13
C LEU A 45 0.98 -9.26 14.66
N ALA A 46 0.09 -10.04 15.29
CA ALA A 46 -0.10 -10.05 16.74
C ALA A 46 1.14 -10.46 17.54
N ASP A 47 2.06 -11.21 16.92
CA ASP A 47 3.36 -11.59 17.49
C ASP A 47 4.44 -10.50 17.31
N GLY A 48 4.09 -9.37 16.69
CA GLY A 48 5.01 -8.28 16.38
C GLY A 48 5.79 -8.46 15.07
N GLN A 49 5.57 -9.57 14.34
CA GLN A 49 6.25 -9.78 13.06
C GLN A 49 5.77 -8.77 12.02
N GLN A 50 6.72 -8.08 11.39
CA GLN A 50 6.47 -7.14 10.31
C GLN A 50 6.60 -7.83 8.94
N LEU A 51 5.57 -7.69 8.13
CA LEU A 51 5.47 -8.29 6.80
C LEU A 51 5.29 -7.19 5.75
N PRO A 52 6.19 -7.09 4.75
CA PRO A 52 5.95 -6.21 3.62
C PRO A 52 4.77 -6.77 2.82
N LEU A 53 3.76 -5.93 2.57
CA LEU A 53 2.53 -6.34 1.88
C LEU A 53 2.56 -5.93 0.41
N CYS A 54 2.65 -4.63 0.16
CA CYS A 54 2.65 -4.08 -1.18
C CYS A 54 3.37 -2.72 -1.24
N ARG A 55 3.66 -2.29 -2.46
CA ARG A 55 4.19 -0.97 -2.77
C ARG A 55 3.23 -0.28 -3.72
N LEU A 56 2.79 0.91 -3.36
CA LEU A 56 1.92 1.75 -4.16
C LEU A 56 2.75 2.82 -4.86
N ARG A 57 2.52 3.01 -6.16
CA ARG A 57 3.14 4.08 -6.96
C ARG A 57 2.12 5.18 -7.20
N TYR A 58 2.42 6.38 -6.76
CA TYR A 58 1.54 7.53 -6.94
C TYR A 58 1.41 7.90 -8.42
N GLY A 59 0.16 7.93 -8.90
CA GLY A 59 -0.19 8.25 -10.29
C GLY A 59 -0.53 9.72 -10.54
N GLY A 60 -0.43 10.60 -9.53
CA GLY A 60 -0.75 12.03 -9.65
C GLY A 60 -2.11 12.43 -9.07
N SER A 61 -2.86 11.49 -8.49
CA SER A 61 -4.11 11.75 -7.77
C SER A 61 -4.25 10.79 -6.58
N ALA A 62 -4.98 11.20 -5.55
CA ALA A 62 -5.22 10.39 -4.34
C ALA A 62 -5.95 9.06 -4.63
N SER A 63 -6.64 8.98 -5.77
CA SER A 63 -7.38 7.78 -6.22
C SER A 63 -6.63 6.97 -7.29
N ILE A 64 -5.39 7.34 -7.63
CA ILE A 64 -4.62 6.66 -8.69
C ILE A 64 -3.30 6.16 -8.11
N TRP A 65 -3.29 4.87 -7.78
CA TRP A 65 -2.12 4.16 -7.28
C TRP A 65 -1.86 2.91 -8.11
N GLY A 66 -0.64 2.76 -8.59
CA GLY A 66 -0.17 1.50 -9.17
C GLY A 66 0.24 0.53 -8.06
N PHE A 67 -0.24 -0.70 -8.12
CA PHE A 67 0.03 -1.70 -7.08
C PHE A 67 1.18 -2.60 -7.47
N ALA A 68 2.06 -2.89 -6.52
CA ALA A 68 3.06 -3.94 -6.65
C ALA A 68 3.04 -4.81 -5.40
N ILE A 69 2.82 -6.11 -5.56
CA ILE A 69 2.72 -7.05 -4.44
C ILE A 69 4.11 -7.52 -4.04
N TYR A 70 4.35 -7.61 -2.73
CA TYR A 70 5.60 -8.16 -2.22
C TYR A 70 5.66 -9.67 -2.42
N ARG A 71 6.76 -10.18 -2.97
CA ARG A 71 7.00 -11.62 -3.17
C ARG A 71 8.04 -12.10 -2.20
N ALA A 72 7.61 -12.82 -1.16
CA ALA A 72 8.51 -13.35 -0.13
C ALA A 72 9.62 -14.25 -0.68
N SER A 73 9.37 -15.00 -1.76
CA SER A 73 10.37 -15.88 -2.38
C SER A 73 11.51 -15.13 -3.09
N HIS A 74 11.24 -13.92 -3.60
CA HIS A 74 12.19 -13.11 -4.37
C HIS A 74 12.64 -11.85 -3.63
N HIS A 75 12.07 -11.57 -2.46
CA HIS A 75 12.30 -10.36 -1.67
C HIS A 75 12.15 -9.06 -2.48
N ASP A 76 11.18 -9.03 -3.40
CA ASP A 76 10.95 -7.90 -4.30
C ASP A 76 9.46 -7.54 -4.43
N TYR A 77 9.20 -6.39 -5.09
CA TYR A 77 7.84 -5.92 -5.36
C TYR A 77 7.53 -6.06 -6.85
N GLN A 78 6.58 -6.93 -7.19
CA GLN A 78 6.16 -7.14 -8.57
C GLN A 78 4.89 -6.33 -8.87
N PRO A 79 4.89 -5.47 -9.92
CA PRO A 79 3.69 -4.77 -10.36
C PRO A 79 2.54 -5.74 -10.64
N SER A 80 1.34 -5.40 -10.20
CA SER A 80 0.13 -6.18 -10.43
C SER A 80 -0.86 -5.38 -11.26
N MET A 81 -1.58 -6.10 -12.13
CA MET A 81 -2.79 -5.58 -12.76
C MET A 81 -3.95 -5.73 -11.77
N LEU A 82 -4.83 -4.74 -11.71
CA LEU A 82 -6.06 -4.82 -10.93
C LEU A 82 -7.05 -5.80 -11.61
N PRO A 83 -8.06 -6.32 -10.89
CA PRO A 83 -9.09 -7.19 -11.48
C PRO A 83 -9.81 -6.58 -12.68
N SER A 84 -9.84 -5.24 -12.77
CA SER A 84 -10.38 -4.48 -13.90
C SER A 84 -9.48 -4.46 -15.14
N GLY A 85 -8.27 -5.03 -15.08
CA GLY A 85 -7.23 -4.91 -16.12
C GLY A 85 -6.48 -3.57 -16.11
N ALA A 86 -6.78 -2.67 -15.17
CA ALA A 86 -6.06 -1.40 -15.02
C ALA A 86 -4.73 -1.58 -14.28
N THR A 87 -3.75 -0.74 -14.61
CA THR A 87 -2.44 -0.70 -13.94
C THR A 87 -2.43 0.20 -12.70
N ALA A 88 -3.51 0.94 -12.45
CA ALA A 88 -3.67 1.79 -11.29
C ALA A 88 -5.16 1.97 -10.91
N GLY A 89 -5.42 2.24 -9.63
CA GLY A 89 -6.76 2.48 -9.10
C GLY A 89 -6.74 3.04 -7.68
N SER A 90 -7.91 3.06 -7.03
CA SER A 90 -8.04 3.50 -5.65
C SER A 90 -7.25 2.58 -4.71
N PRO A 91 -6.69 3.11 -3.61
CA PRO A 91 -5.84 2.35 -2.70
C PRO A 91 -6.63 1.39 -1.77
N GLU A 92 -7.96 1.47 -1.77
CA GLU A 92 -8.87 0.73 -0.88
C GLU A 92 -9.39 -0.58 -1.48
#